data_AF-A0A3Q9FS30-F1
#
_entry.id   AF-A0A3Q9FS30-F1
#
_cell.length_a   1.000
_cell.length_b   1.000
_cell.length_c   1.000
_cell.angle_alpha   90.00
_cell.angle_beta   90.00
_cell.angle_gamma   90.00
#
_symmetry.space_group_name_H-M   'P 1'
#
loop_
_entity.id
_entity.type
_entity.pdbx_description
1 polymer ?
#
loop_
_entity_poly.entity_id
_entity_poly.type
_entity_poly.pdbx_seq_one_letter_code
_entity_poly.pdbx_strand_id
1 'polypeptide(L)'
;MTDWISTPLDSRVLRGALDLERTASGVRPHRLPAWAREQFPDPFLSLVEAQPSGVRLVFRSAATAVELDVLPTRTVFQDTPPLPAGVYDLLVDGRLAGRAGAPGGNVLSVDTTTWSTALRTGPAGTVRFAGLSSGVKDISPSSRSPTGSTRTPPVIAASANASPSWSSAPTARSPGQEVRLA
;
A
#
# COMPACT_ATOMS: atom_id res chain seq x y z
N MET A 1 -13.58 -10.65 21.75
CA MET A 1 -12.67 -10.68 20.59
C MET A 1 -13.21 -9.68 19.59
N THR A 2 -12.36 -8.86 19.01
CA THR A 2 -12.76 -8.05 17.85
C THR A 2 -12.78 -8.94 16.61
N ASP A 3 -13.76 -8.74 15.74
CA ASP A 3 -14.15 -9.75 14.75
C ASP A 3 -13.81 -9.40 13.29
N TRP A 4 -13.39 -10.41 12.54
CA TRP A 4 -12.42 -10.24 11.47
C TRP A 4 -12.98 -10.42 10.03
N ILE A 5 -12.87 -9.38 9.18
CA ILE A 5 -13.24 -9.40 7.74
C ILE A 5 -12.14 -8.84 6.82
N SER A 6 -11.68 -9.61 5.82
CA SER A 6 -10.68 -9.14 4.84
C SER A 6 -11.32 -8.64 3.53
N THR A 7 -10.72 -7.61 2.91
CA THR A 7 -11.18 -7.04 1.63
C THR A 7 -10.18 -7.37 0.51
N PRO A 8 -10.59 -8.11 -0.55
CA PRO A 8 -9.74 -8.34 -1.72
C PRO A 8 -9.33 -7.05 -2.42
N LEU A 9 -8.09 -7.02 -2.91
CA LEU A 9 -7.54 -5.86 -3.60
C LEU A 9 -7.71 -5.98 -5.10
N ASP A 10 -8.52 -5.07 -5.62
CA ASP A 10 -8.81 -4.93 -7.03
C ASP A 10 -9.06 -3.45 -7.39
N SER A 11 -9.35 -3.21 -8.68
CA SER A 11 -9.58 -1.89 -9.25
C SER A 11 -10.82 -1.16 -8.70
N ARG A 12 -11.66 -1.81 -7.89
CA ARG A 12 -12.79 -1.14 -7.23
C ARG A 12 -12.32 -0.31 -6.04
N VAL A 13 -11.31 -0.78 -5.31
CA VAL A 13 -10.75 -0.12 -4.11
C VAL A 13 -9.43 0.59 -4.38
N LEU A 14 -8.66 0.20 -5.39
CA LEU A 14 -7.45 0.93 -5.80
C LEU A 14 -7.80 2.04 -6.81
N ARG A 15 -7.18 3.22 -6.62
CA ARG A 15 -7.29 4.40 -7.48
C ARG A 15 -5.90 4.88 -7.87
N GLY A 16 -5.71 5.26 -9.13
CA GLY A 16 -4.42 5.73 -9.66
C GLY A 16 -3.50 4.65 -10.21
N ALA A 17 -3.90 3.38 -10.15
CA ALA A 17 -3.28 2.29 -10.91
C ALA A 17 -4.03 2.09 -12.24
N LEU A 18 -3.29 1.83 -13.33
CA LEU A 18 -3.87 1.49 -14.64
C LEU A 18 -3.98 -0.03 -14.84
N ASP A 19 -3.19 -0.81 -14.10
CA ASP A 19 -3.16 -2.26 -14.12
C ASP A 19 -2.74 -2.82 -12.75
N LEU A 20 -3.08 -4.08 -12.45
CA LEU A 20 -2.84 -4.74 -11.17
C LEU A 20 -2.28 -6.15 -11.39
N GLU A 21 -0.99 -6.34 -11.14
CA GLU A 21 -0.37 -7.65 -11.19
C GLU A 21 -0.61 -8.41 -9.88
N ARG A 22 -1.06 -9.67 -9.97
CA ARG A 22 -1.12 -10.58 -8.83
C ARG A 22 0.21 -11.31 -8.69
N THR A 23 0.85 -11.17 -7.53
CA THR A 23 2.10 -11.82 -7.18
C THR A 23 1.88 -12.84 -6.07
N ALA A 24 2.87 -13.70 -5.80
CA ALA A 24 2.85 -14.61 -4.65
C ALA A 24 2.80 -13.89 -3.28
N SER A 25 3.03 -12.57 -3.24
CA SER A 25 3.10 -11.76 -2.00
C SER A 25 2.03 -10.67 -1.90
N GLY A 26 0.98 -10.72 -2.74
CA GLY A 26 -0.07 -9.70 -2.80
C GLY A 26 -0.19 -9.05 -4.18
N VAL A 27 -0.77 -7.84 -4.27
CA VAL A 27 -0.92 -7.13 -5.54
C VAL A 27 0.15 -6.06 -5.75
N ARG A 28 0.66 -5.95 -6.98
CA ARG A 28 1.52 -4.85 -7.41
C ARG A 28 0.71 -3.92 -8.33
N PRO A 29 0.46 -2.66 -7.94
CA PRO A 29 -0.15 -1.69 -8.82
C PRO A 29 0.86 -1.21 -9.87
N HIS A 30 0.39 -1.06 -11.11
CA HIS A 30 1.17 -0.54 -12.22
C HIS A 30 0.60 0.80 -12.70
N ARG A 31 1.49 1.73 -13.05
CA ARG A 31 1.09 3.04 -13.63
C ARG A 31 1.11 3.04 -15.15
N LEU A 32 1.57 1.95 -15.76
CA LEU A 32 1.41 1.65 -17.18
C LEU A 32 0.55 0.40 -17.36
N PRO A 33 -0.34 0.35 -18.36
CA PRO A 33 -1.08 -0.88 -18.69
C PRO A 33 -0.13 -1.95 -19.23
N ALA A 34 -0.47 -3.24 -19.05
CA ALA A 34 0.33 -4.39 -19.50
C ALA A 34 0.90 -4.23 -20.92
N TRP A 35 0.07 -3.87 -21.90
CA TRP A 35 0.49 -3.69 -23.30
C TRP A 35 1.61 -2.65 -23.50
N ALA A 36 1.70 -1.64 -22.63
CA ALA A 36 2.73 -0.60 -22.71
C ALA A 36 4.04 -1.08 -22.05
N ARG A 37 3.94 -1.94 -21.03
CA ARG A 37 5.10 -2.58 -20.38
C ARG A 37 5.76 -3.59 -21.33
N GLU A 38 4.96 -4.32 -22.11
CA GLU A 38 5.43 -5.29 -23.12
C GLU A 38 6.21 -4.64 -24.28
N GLN A 39 5.89 -3.40 -24.66
CA GLN A 39 6.62 -2.67 -25.71
C GLN A 39 8.02 -2.22 -25.29
N PHE A 40 8.28 -2.13 -23.98
CA PHE A 40 9.53 -1.62 -23.42
C PHE A 40 9.97 -2.51 -22.25
N PRO A 41 10.51 -3.72 -22.51
CA PRO A 41 11.01 -4.66 -21.51
C PRO A 41 12.35 -4.20 -20.89
N ASP A 42 12.43 -2.92 -20.53
CA ASP A 42 13.58 -2.29 -19.91
C ASP A 42 13.51 -2.43 -18.37
N PRO A 43 14.59 -2.87 -17.70
CA PRO A 43 14.61 -3.02 -16.24
C PRO A 43 14.40 -1.71 -15.47
N PHE A 44 14.86 -0.58 -16.01
CA PHE A 44 14.73 0.72 -15.34
C PHE A 44 13.31 1.28 -15.47
N LEU A 45 12.68 1.15 -16.64
CA LEU A 45 11.25 1.45 -16.82
C LEU A 45 10.40 0.59 -15.90
N SER A 46 10.64 -0.72 -15.84
CA SER A 46 9.94 -1.66 -14.95
C SER A 46 10.05 -1.26 -13.47
N LEU A 47 11.20 -0.74 -13.06
CA LEU A 47 11.43 -0.20 -11.71
C LEU A 47 10.65 1.10 -11.44
N VAL A 48 10.55 1.99 -12.43
CA VAL A 48 9.97 3.34 -12.30
C VAL A 48 8.45 3.34 -12.47
N GLU A 49 7.91 2.58 -13.44
CA GLU A 49 6.47 2.58 -13.72
C GLU A 49 5.67 2.00 -12.55
N ALA A 50 6.14 0.89 -11.98
CA ALA A 50 5.44 0.17 -10.94
C ALA A 50 5.38 0.94 -9.59
N GLN A 51 6.18 2.01 -9.43
CA GLN A 51 6.14 2.86 -8.24
C GLN A 51 4.71 3.36 -7.98
N PRO A 52 4.16 3.27 -6.76
CA PRO A 52 2.74 3.54 -6.47
C PRO A 52 2.46 5.04 -6.31
N SER A 53 3.25 5.92 -6.93
CA SER A 53 3.09 7.37 -6.75
C SER A 53 1.77 7.83 -7.37
N GLY A 54 0.87 8.37 -6.54
CA GLY A 54 -0.51 8.70 -6.90
C GLY A 54 -1.51 7.54 -6.73
N VAL A 55 -1.03 6.31 -6.49
CA VAL A 55 -1.88 5.16 -6.15
C VAL A 55 -2.33 5.28 -4.70
N ARG A 56 -3.64 5.12 -4.48
CA ARG A 56 -4.27 5.12 -3.15
C ARG A 56 -5.32 4.03 -3.07
N LEU A 57 -5.42 3.41 -1.90
CA LEU A 57 -6.56 2.57 -1.55
C LEU A 57 -7.69 3.50 -1.11
N VAL A 58 -8.93 3.22 -1.49
CA VAL A 58 -10.13 4.00 -1.11
C VAL A 58 -11.29 3.04 -0.85
N PHE A 59 -11.89 3.11 0.33
CA PHE A 59 -13.04 2.31 0.72
C PHE A 59 -13.86 3.02 1.79
N ARG A 60 -15.15 2.68 1.92
CA ARG A 60 -16.07 3.30 2.89
C ARG A 60 -16.34 2.33 4.04
N SER A 61 -16.22 2.78 5.29
CA SER A 61 -16.23 1.88 6.46
C SER A 61 -16.74 2.49 7.77
N ALA A 62 -17.40 1.67 8.59
CA ALA A 62 -17.68 1.96 10.00
C ALA A 62 -16.54 1.55 10.96
N ALA A 63 -15.47 0.88 10.49
CA ALA A 63 -14.45 0.28 11.34
C ALA A 63 -13.68 1.31 12.18
N THR A 64 -13.37 0.93 13.43
CA THR A 64 -12.57 1.70 14.40
C THR A 64 -11.07 1.46 14.26
N ALA A 65 -10.66 0.43 13.50
CA ALA A 65 -9.28 0.12 13.18
C ALA A 65 -9.14 -0.42 11.74
N VAL A 66 -8.00 -0.13 11.12
CA VAL A 66 -7.62 -0.54 9.77
C VAL A 66 -6.20 -1.08 9.83
N GLU A 67 -5.99 -2.25 9.25
CA GLU A 67 -4.66 -2.82 9.04
C GLU A 67 -4.35 -2.86 7.53
N LEU A 68 -3.06 -2.98 7.21
CA LEU A 68 -2.54 -2.86 5.86
C LEU A 68 -1.20 -3.60 5.81
N ASP A 69 -1.21 -4.83 5.30
CA ASP A 69 0.03 -5.56 5.08
C ASP A 69 0.71 -5.07 3.81
N VAL A 70 2.01 -4.84 3.89
CA VAL A 70 2.80 -4.30 2.80
C VAL A 70 4.17 -4.94 2.79
N LEU A 71 4.68 -5.16 1.59
CA LEU A 71 6.06 -5.57 1.34
C LEU A 71 6.76 -4.41 0.61
N PRO A 72 7.10 -3.31 1.32
CA PRO A 72 7.81 -2.19 0.72
C PRO A 72 9.22 -2.60 0.33
N THR A 73 9.70 -2.12 -0.81
CA THR A 73 11.11 -2.32 -1.20
C THR A 73 11.86 -1.01 -1.02
N ARG A 74 12.75 -0.94 -0.02
CA ARG A 74 13.59 0.24 0.22
C ARG A 74 14.87 0.16 -0.60
N THR A 75 15.16 1.21 -1.36
CA THR A 75 16.43 1.34 -2.09
C THR A 75 17.49 1.93 -1.15
N VAL A 76 18.70 1.35 -1.15
CA VAL A 76 19.85 1.82 -0.36
C VAL A 76 21.03 1.96 -1.31
N PHE A 77 21.57 3.17 -1.44
CA PHE A 77 22.80 3.40 -2.18
C PHE A 77 24.00 3.11 -1.28
N GLN A 78 24.99 2.38 -1.79
CA GLN A 78 26.25 2.16 -1.07
C GLN A 78 26.92 3.52 -0.78
N ASP A 79 27.62 3.56 0.36
CA ASP A 79 28.31 4.74 0.91
C ASP A 79 27.43 5.98 1.19
N THR A 80 26.10 5.86 1.07
CA THR A 80 25.13 6.92 1.37
C THR A 80 24.36 6.59 2.66
N PRO A 81 24.13 7.55 3.58
CA PRO A 81 23.27 7.35 4.74
C PRO A 81 21.88 6.81 4.33
N PRO A 82 21.34 5.78 5.01
CA PRO A 82 20.06 5.20 4.64
C PRO A 82 18.93 6.21 4.79
N LEU A 83 18.14 6.39 3.73
CA LEU A 83 17.00 7.30 3.74
C LEU A 83 15.94 6.84 4.77
N PRO A 84 15.19 7.78 5.38
CA PRO A 84 14.11 7.43 6.30
C PRO A 84 13.12 6.44 5.71
N ALA A 85 12.58 5.57 6.55
CA ALA A 85 11.58 4.57 6.16
C ALA A 85 10.35 5.22 5.50
N GLY A 86 9.60 4.43 4.70
CA GLY A 86 8.31 4.86 4.21
C GLY A 86 7.30 4.99 5.35
N VAL A 87 6.48 6.04 5.30
CA VAL A 87 5.35 6.22 6.20
C VAL A 87 4.07 6.18 5.38
N TYR A 88 2.99 5.68 5.97
CA TYR A 88 1.67 5.62 5.38
C TYR A 88 0.79 6.66 6.06
N ASP A 89 0.19 7.54 5.28
CA ASP A 89 -0.82 8.49 5.74
C ASP A 89 -2.20 7.85 5.60
N LEU A 90 -3.00 7.87 6.66
CA LEU A 90 -4.42 7.54 6.61
C LEU A 90 -5.23 8.83 6.46
N LEU A 91 -6.02 8.93 5.39
CA LEU A 91 -7.06 9.95 5.29
C LEU A 91 -8.42 9.38 5.70
N VAL A 92 -9.18 10.15 6.46
CA VAL A 92 -10.61 9.92 6.78
C VAL A 92 -11.38 11.14 6.28
N ASP A 93 -12.37 10.93 5.41
CA ASP A 93 -13.17 11.99 4.77
C ASP A 93 -12.29 13.09 4.14
N GLY A 94 -11.18 12.67 3.52
CA GLY A 94 -10.17 13.54 2.90
C GLY A 94 -9.20 14.24 3.86
N ARG A 95 -9.35 14.07 5.18
CA ARG A 95 -8.51 14.72 6.22
C ARG A 95 -7.50 13.73 6.82
N LEU A 96 -6.28 14.19 7.11
CA LEU A 96 -5.26 13.33 7.74
C LEU A 96 -5.72 12.91 9.15
N ALA A 97 -5.88 11.59 9.34
CA ALA A 97 -6.35 10.98 10.58
C ALA A 97 -5.28 10.14 11.30
N GLY A 98 -4.19 9.80 10.62
CA GLY A 98 -3.07 9.07 11.22
C GLY A 98 -1.89 8.91 10.30
N ARG A 99 -0.73 8.57 10.89
CA ARG A 99 0.49 8.20 10.18
C ARG A 99 1.16 7.02 10.88
N ALA A 100 1.56 6.00 10.13
CA ALA A 100 2.24 4.82 10.65
C ALA A 100 3.32 4.32 9.68
N GLY A 101 4.39 3.72 10.21
CA GLY A 101 5.40 3.03 9.41
C GLY A 101 5.05 1.56 9.21
N ALA A 102 5.62 0.93 8.17
CA ALA A 102 5.61 -0.52 8.04
C ALA A 102 6.93 -1.10 8.59
N PRO A 103 6.91 -2.14 9.45
CA PRO A 103 8.08 -2.94 9.71
C PRO A 103 8.44 -3.81 8.49
N GLY A 104 9.63 -4.41 8.47
CA GLY A 104 10.03 -5.34 7.41
C GLY A 104 10.24 -4.69 6.04
N GLY A 105 9.88 -5.42 4.98
CA GLY A 105 10.12 -5.05 3.59
C GLY A 105 11.43 -5.56 3.01
N ASN A 106 11.52 -5.50 1.67
CA ASN A 106 12.71 -5.85 0.90
C ASN A 106 13.72 -4.70 0.90
N VAL A 107 14.99 -5.01 0.62
CA VAL A 107 16.08 -4.04 0.47
C VAL A 107 16.70 -4.21 -0.92
N LEU A 108 16.65 -3.17 -1.75
CA LEU A 108 17.41 -3.10 -3.00
C LEU A 108 18.68 -2.29 -2.75
N SER A 109 19.81 -2.97 -2.58
CA SER A 109 21.13 -2.31 -2.51
C SER A 109 21.58 -1.93 -3.91
N VAL A 110 22.11 -0.72 -4.08
CA VAL A 110 22.67 -0.21 -5.34
C VAL A 110 24.11 0.22 -5.09
N ASP A 111 25.05 -0.39 -5.80
CA ASP A 111 26.44 0.08 -5.89
C ASP A 111 26.47 1.35 -6.76
N THR A 112 26.98 2.46 -6.20
CA THR A 112 27.01 3.78 -6.87
C THR A 112 28.18 3.92 -7.86
N THR A 113 29.16 3.01 -7.80
CA THR A 113 30.32 2.95 -8.71
C THR A 113 30.01 2.08 -9.92
N THR A 114 29.44 0.88 -9.70
CA THR A 114 29.15 -0.09 -10.79
C THR A 114 27.72 -0.06 -11.29
N TRP A 115 26.81 0.66 -10.61
CA TRP A 115 25.35 0.62 -10.83
C TRP A 115 24.72 -0.78 -10.72
N SER A 116 25.45 -1.76 -10.16
CA SER A 116 24.91 -3.09 -9.89
C SER A 116 23.89 -3.06 -8.75
N THR A 117 22.91 -3.97 -8.80
CA THR A 117 21.82 -4.01 -7.83
C THR A 117 21.67 -5.39 -7.20
N ALA A 118 21.40 -5.44 -5.90
CA ALA A 118 21.19 -6.67 -5.14
C ALA A 118 19.92 -6.56 -4.29
N LEU A 119 18.93 -7.41 -4.57
CA LEU A 119 17.69 -7.49 -3.80
C LEU A 119 17.83 -8.49 -2.66
N ARG A 120 17.60 -8.03 -1.43
CA ARG A 120 17.37 -8.89 -0.25
C ARG A 120 15.89 -8.86 0.11
N THR A 121 15.24 -10.02 0.11
CA THR A 121 13.86 -10.14 0.54
C THR A 121 13.72 -10.04 2.06
N GLY A 122 12.60 -9.51 2.51
CA GLY A 122 12.23 -9.44 3.93
C GLY A 122 10.78 -9.89 4.16
N PRO A 123 10.32 -10.00 5.41
CA PRO A 123 8.91 -10.25 5.70
C PRO A 123 8.04 -9.05 5.30
N ALA A 124 6.78 -9.30 4.98
CA ALA A 124 5.77 -8.24 4.95
C ALA A 124 5.58 -7.65 6.36
N GLY A 125 5.09 -6.41 6.42
CA GLY A 125 4.80 -5.73 7.67
C GLY A 125 3.42 -5.09 7.67
N THR A 126 2.75 -5.18 8.81
CA THR A 126 1.42 -4.61 9.03
C THR A 126 1.51 -3.15 9.46
N VAL A 127 0.83 -2.27 8.74
CA VAL A 127 0.57 -0.88 9.10
C VAL A 127 -0.79 -0.81 9.79
N ARG A 128 -0.83 -0.51 11.09
CA ARG A 128 -2.08 -0.41 11.86
C ARG A 128 -2.45 1.04 12.15
N PHE A 129 -3.73 1.37 11.91
CA PHE A 129 -4.39 2.58 12.40
C PHE A 129 -5.56 2.15 13.29
N ALA A 130 -5.71 2.77 14.47
CA ALA A 130 -6.76 2.43 15.44
C ALA A 130 -7.32 3.71 16.10
N GLY A 131 -8.43 3.58 16.82
CA GLY A 131 -9.10 4.73 17.46
C GLY A 131 -9.89 5.61 16.48
N LEU A 132 -10.24 5.07 15.31
CA LEU A 132 -11.11 5.75 14.34
C LEU A 132 -12.55 5.79 14.85
N SER A 133 -13.34 6.77 14.40
CA SER A 133 -14.76 6.87 14.75
C SER A 133 -15.56 5.66 14.22
N SER A 134 -16.53 5.18 15.00
CA SER A 134 -17.40 4.05 14.63
C SER A 134 -18.48 4.38 13.57
N GLY A 135 -18.54 5.65 13.13
CA GLY A 135 -19.40 6.09 12.04
C GLY A 135 -18.87 5.65 10.67
N VAL A 136 -19.79 5.51 9.71
CA VAL A 136 -19.45 5.24 8.30
C VAL A 136 -18.75 6.47 7.72
N LYS A 137 -17.51 6.29 7.26
CA LYS A 137 -16.62 7.33 6.71
C LYS A 137 -15.84 6.81 5.51
N ASP A 138 -15.36 7.71 4.66
CA ASP A 138 -14.48 7.35 3.55
C ASP A 138 -13.03 7.27 4.04
N ILE A 139 -12.37 6.14 3.81
CA ILE A 139 -11.03 5.82 4.29
C ILE A 139 -10.09 5.67 3.10
N SER A 140 -8.95 6.37 3.15
CA SER A 140 -7.94 6.36 2.08
C SER A 140 -6.51 6.31 2.62
N PRO A 141 -5.94 5.12 2.91
CA PRO A 141 -4.53 4.99 3.24
C PRO A 141 -3.66 5.11 1.98
N SER A 142 -2.50 5.76 2.12
CA SER A 142 -1.57 6.00 1.02
C SER A 142 -0.12 5.99 1.52
N SER A 143 0.81 5.44 0.74
CA SER A 143 2.23 5.50 1.04
C SER A 143 2.80 6.89 0.71
N ARG A 144 3.42 7.55 1.69
CA ARG A 144 4.23 8.75 1.49
C ARG A 144 5.71 8.38 1.41
N SER A 145 6.37 8.86 0.36
CA SER A 145 7.82 8.91 0.30
C SER A 145 8.33 10.27 0.80
N PRO A 146 9.40 10.31 1.62
CA PRO A 146 10.13 11.53 1.86
C PRO A 146 10.78 11.98 0.53
N THR A 147 10.83 13.29 0.33
CA THR A 147 11.41 13.92 -0.86
C THR A 147 12.84 13.45 -1.09
N GLY A 148 13.19 13.10 -2.33
CA GLY A 148 14.54 12.63 -2.70
C GLY A 148 14.77 11.12 -2.59
N SER A 149 13.77 10.32 -2.24
CA SER A 149 13.91 8.86 -2.15
C SER A 149 13.44 8.16 -3.44
N THR A 150 14.39 7.81 -4.32
CA THR A 150 14.17 6.86 -5.42
C THR A 150 13.82 5.51 -4.81
N ARG A 151 12.61 5.00 -5.06
CA ARG A 151 12.09 3.81 -4.38
C ARG A 151 11.49 2.82 -5.37
N THR A 152 11.90 1.57 -5.25
CA THR A 152 11.22 0.40 -5.80
C THR A 152 9.79 0.29 -5.20
N PRO A 153 8.78 -0.18 -5.94
CA PRO A 153 7.42 -0.30 -5.41
C PRO A 153 7.29 -1.19 -4.17
N PRO A 154 6.32 -0.89 -3.28
CA PRO A 154 5.73 -1.89 -2.41
C PRO A 154 4.84 -2.83 -3.23
N VAL A 155 4.94 -4.12 -2.97
CA VAL A 155 3.77 -5.00 -3.14
C VAL A 155 2.83 -4.66 -2.00
N ILE A 156 1.55 -4.47 -2.31
CA ILE A 156 0.52 -4.07 -1.35
C ILE A 156 -0.40 -5.28 -1.11
N ALA A 157 -0.50 -5.68 0.16
CA ALA A 157 -1.44 -6.68 0.67
C ALA A 157 -2.37 -6.04 1.72
N ALA A 158 -2.91 -4.88 1.38
CA ALA A 158 -3.91 -4.16 2.17
C ALA A 158 -5.17 -5.00 2.53
N SER A 159 -5.24 -5.56 3.73
CA SER A 159 -6.50 -6.05 4.31
C SER A 159 -7.28 -4.89 4.95
N ALA A 160 -7.92 -4.07 4.12
CA ALA A 160 -8.77 -2.98 4.57
C ALA A 160 -10.08 -3.48 5.21
N ASN A 161 -10.42 -2.90 6.36
CA ASN A 161 -11.52 -3.39 7.19
C ASN A 161 -12.76 -2.56 7.00
N ALA A 162 -13.69 -3.11 6.24
CA ALA A 162 -15.03 -2.60 6.04
C ALA A 162 -15.88 -3.75 5.53
N SER A 163 -17.12 -3.86 5.97
CA SER A 163 -18.13 -4.42 5.08
C SER A 163 -18.25 -3.39 3.96
N PRO A 164 -17.89 -3.69 2.70
CA PRO A 164 -18.15 -2.75 1.62
C PRO A 164 -19.66 -2.79 1.41
N SER A 165 -20.39 -1.89 2.10
CA SER A 165 -21.77 -1.59 1.78
C SER A 165 -21.76 -0.87 0.42
N TRP A 166 -21.68 -1.67 -0.65
CA TRP A 166 -22.04 -1.27 -2.00
C TRP A 166 -23.53 -1.00 -1.99
N SER A 167 -23.85 0.20 -1.53
CA SER A 167 -25.21 0.66 -1.33
C SER A 167 -25.33 2.04 -1.97
N SER A 168 -25.61 2.03 -3.27
CA SER A 168 -26.44 3.06 -3.85
C SER A 168 -27.76 3.06 -3.07
N ALA A 169 -27.97 4.10 -2.26
CA ALA A 169 -28.98 4.26 -1.19
C ALA A 169 -28.59 3.66 0.19
N PRO A 170 -29.03 4.28 1.32
CA PRO A 170 -28.48 3.99 2.65
C PRO A 170 -29.25 2.89 3.40
N THR A 171 -28.52 1.92 3.97
CA THR A 171 -29.04 1.08 5.06
C THR A 171 -27.95 0.82 6.09
N ALA A 172 -28.18 1.24 7.33
CA ALA A 172 -27.23 1.10 8.44
C ALA A 172 -27.27 -0.30 9.07
N ARG A 173 -26.14 -0.78 9.61
CA ARG A 173 -26.12 -1.80 10.68
C ARG A 173 -24.80 -1.81 11.49
N SER A 174 -25.01 -1.93 12.81
CA SER A 174 -24.11 -2.35 13.91
C SER A 174 -22.66 -1.82 14.03
N PRO A 175 -22.31 -1.13 15.13
CA PRO A 175 -20.92 -0.84 15.51
C PRO A 175 -20.28 -1.98 16.32
N GLY A 176 -18.96 -2.20 16.16
CA GLY A 176 -18.16 -2.96 17.16
C GLY A 176 -17.31 -4.15 16.69
N GLN A 177 -16.75 -4.16 15.48
CA GLN A 177 -15.86 -5.24 15.00
C GLN A 177 -14.56 -4.69 14.37
N GLU A 178 -13.41 -5.39 14.55
CA GLU A 178 -12.07 -5.07 14.01
C GLU A 178 -11.33 -6.36 13.61
N VAL A 179 -10.35 -6.28 12.70
CA VAL A 179 -9.87 -7.44 11.92
C VAL A 179 -8.37 -7.72 12.08
N ARG A 180 -8.01 -9.00 11.89
CA ARG A 180 -6.66 -9.55 11.77
C ARG A 180 -6.72 -10.95 11.16
N LEU A 181 -6.27 -11.15 9.91
CA LEU A 181 -6.07 -12.47 9.29
C LEU A 181 -4.86 -12.44 8.33
N ALA A 182 -4.39 -13.63 7.96
CA ALA A 182 -3.05 -13.93 7.42
C ALA A 182 -2.89 -13.75 5.90
#